data_AF-A0A8D8CLL8-F1
#
_entry.id   AF-A0A8D8CLL8-F1
#
_cell.length_a   1.000
_cell.length_b   1.000
_cell.length_c   1.000
_cell.angle_alpha   90.00
_cell.angle_beta   90.00
_cell.angle_gamma   90.00
#
_symmetry.space_group_name_H-M   'P 1'
#
loop_
_entity.id
_entity.type
_entity.pdbx_description
1 polymer ?
#
loop_
_entity_poly.entity_id
_entity_poly.type
_entity_poly.pdbx_seq_one_letter_code
_entity_poly.pdbx_strand_id
1 'polypeptide(L)'
;MSKALVKKAFAVVEEDLLKNSPKNDPKTKESSSKKRKPDASRATPDLMPQHHKIIKYVGKRGKKEARELLRRPESLTVGEARKRLQNRRNHTEENVRKLLLLSSAEIGQEASAKMIKRAQTGRYVVKADEFLEKKKKEPASAFTEEDFDNFAKELEELC
;
A
#
# COMPACT_ATOMS: atom_id res chain seq x y z
N MET A 1 -15.84 41.64 2.59
CA MET A 1 -16.87 40.66 2.17
C MET A 1 -17.82 40.44 3.34
N SER A 2 -19.09 40.83 3.23
CA SER A 2 -20.04 40.70 4.34
C SER A 2 -20.48 39.23 4.50
N LYS A 3 -20.67 38.78 5.74
CA LYS A 3 -21.13 37.41 6.06
C LYS A 3 -22.48 37.09 5.40
N ALA A 4 -23.32 38.11 5.16
CA ALA A 4 -24.60 37.97 4.48
C ALA A 4 -24.45 37.62 2.99
N LEU A 5 -23.45 38.19 2.30
CA LEU A 5 -23.21 37.91 0.89
C LEU A 5 -22.71 36.48 0.68
N VAL A 6 -21.84 36.00 1.58
CA VAL A 6 -21.34 34.62 1.57
C VAL A 6 -22.47 33.62 1.80
N LYS A 7 -23.38 33.89 2.76
CA LYS A 7 -24.56 33.04 3.00
C LYS A 7 -25.51 33.00 1.80
N LYS A 8 -25.75 34.13 1.13
CA LYS A 8 -26.56 34.18 -0.09
C LYS A 8 -25.93 33.40 -1.24
N ALA A 9 -24.61 33.50 -1.41
CA ALA A 9 -23.90 32.74 -2.44
C ALA A 9 -24.04 31.22 -2.24
N PHE A 10 -23.96 30.74 -1.00
CA PHE A 10 -24.16 29.31 -0.71
C PHE A 10 -25.60 28.84 -0.96
N ALA A 11 -26.61 29.64 -0.60
CA ALA A 11 -28.01 29.30 -0.83
C ALA A 11 -28.34 29.16 -2.33
N VAL A 12 -27.81 30.05 -3.18
CA VAL A 12 -28.00 29.98 -4.63
C VAL A 12 -27.39 28.70 -5.22
N VAL A 13 -26.21 28.31 -4.74
CA VAL A 13 -25.53 27.07 -5.18
C VAL A 13 -26.31 25.82 -4.74
N GLU A 14 -26.89 25.82 -3.54
CA GLU A 14 -27.71 24.69 -3.06
C GLU A 14 -29.01 24.52 -3.85
N GLU A 15 -29.67 25.62 -4.25
CA GLU A 15 -30.89 25.56 -5.07
C GLU A 15 -30.64 25.03 -6.49
N ASP A 16 -29.51 25.39 -7.10
CA ASP A 16 -29.14 24.91 -8.45
C ASP A 16 -28.73 23.44 -8.46
N LEU A 17 -28.22 22.91 -7.35
CA LEU A 17 -27.93 21.48 -7.21
C LEU A 17 -29.21 20.64 -7.05
N LEU A 18 -30.26 21.19 -6.42
CA LEU A 18 -31.54 20.50 -6.25
C LEU A 18 -32.41 20.51 -7.51
N LYS A 19 -32.26 21.52 -8.38
CA LYS A 19 -32.99 21.59 -9.66
C LYS A 19 -32.44 20.63 -10.73
N ASN A 20 -31.17 20.22 -10.61
CA ASN A 20 -30.48 19.37 -11.60
C ASN A 20 -30.49 17.87 -11.29
N SER A 21 -31.24 17.41 -10.28
CA SER A 21 -31.45 15.97 -10.06
C SER A 21 -32.59 15.45 -10.98
N PRO A 22 -32.39 14.36 -11.73
CA PRO A 22 -33.46 13.78 -12.54
C PRO A 22 -34.59 13.26 -11.63
N LYS A 23 -35.80 13.76 -11.87
CA LYS A 23 -37.04 13.31 -11.24
C LYS A 23 -37.24 11.82 -11.51
N ASN A 24 -37.18 11.00 -10.47
CA ASN A 24 -37.74 9.65 -10.48
C ASN A 24 -39.09 9.70 -9.76
N ASP A 25 -40.17 9.40 -10.49
CA ASP A 25 -41.52 9.28 -9.96
C ASP A 25 -41.65 8.11 -8.97
N PRO A 26 -42.44 8.21 -7.88
CA PRO A 26 -42.74 7.06 -7.03
C PRO A 26 -44.20 6.60 -7.18
N LYS A 27 -44.37 5.42 -7.77
CA LYS A 27 -45.43 4.46 -7.40
C LYS A 27 -44.73 3.10 -7.34
N THR A 28 -44.65 2.39 -6.22
CA THR A 28 -45.69 1.46 -5.72
C THR A 28 -45.25 0.93 -4.35
N LYS A 29 -46.24 0.55 -3.52
CA LYS A 29 -46.15 0.12 -2.12
C LYS A 29 -45.52 -1.28 -1.90
N GLU A 30 -45.07 -1.47 -0.65
CA GLU A 30 -44.99 -2.71 0.14
C GLU A 30 -43.98 -3.81 -0.22
N SER A 31 -42.91 -3.91 0.58
CA SER A 31 -42.67 -5.07 1.46
C SER A 31 -41.41 -4.86 2.30
N SER A 32 -41.57 -4.97 3.61
CA SER A 32 -40.49 -4.92 4.60
C SER A 32 -39.62 -6.18 4.51
N SER A 33 -38.61 -6.16 3.64
CA SER A 33 -37.49 -7.11 3.71
C SER A 33 -36.27 -6.40 4.28
N LYS A 34 -35.65 -7.00 5.31
CA LYS A 34 -34.38 -6.58 5.90
C LYS A 34 -33.39 -6.25 4.78
N LYS A 35 -33.09 -4.96 4.59
CA LYS A 35 -32.03 -4.50 3.68
C LYS A 35 -30.70 -5.07 4.17
N ARG A 36 -30.31 -6.23 3.62
CA ARG A 36 -28.95 -6.73 3.70
C ARG A 36 -28.07 -5.64 3.10
N LYS A 37 -27.01 -5.25 3.81
CA LYS A 37 -26.04 -4.28 3.29
C LYS A 37 -25.54 -4.82 1.95
N PRO A 38 -25.50 -3.99 0.88
CA PRO A 38 -24.89 -4.44 -0.35
C PRO A 38 -23.43 -4.76 -0.04
N ASP A 39 -23.00 -5.99 -0.36
CA ASP A 39 -21.60 -6.35 -0.30
C ASP A 39 -20.79 -5.32 -1.09
N ALA A 40 -19.64 -4.94 -0.54
CA ALA A 40 -18.76 -3.93 -1.12
C ALA A 40 -18.25 -4.28 -2.55
N SER A 41 -18.59 -5.47 -3.06
CA SER A 41 -18.43 -5.90 -4.46
C SER A 41 -19.32 -5.16 -5.46
N ARG A 42 -20.33 -4.40 -5.02
CA ARG A 42 -21.18 -3.60 -5.94
C ARG A 42 -20.61 -2.23 -6.30
N ALA A 43 -19.61 -1.72 -5.58
CA ALA A 43 -19.05 -0.39 -5.82
C ALA A 43 -18.07 -0.35 -7.01
N THR A 44 -17.44 -1.48 -7.34
CA THR A 44 -16.63 -1.68 -8.54
C THR A 44 -16.89 -3.08 -9.06
N PRO A 45 -17.44 -3.26 -10.28
CA PRO A 45 -17.65 -4.60 -10.83
C PRO A 45 -16.30 -5.28 -10.94
N ASP A 46 -16.17 -6.39 -10.22
CA ASP A 46 -14.97 -7.19 -10.20
C ASP A 46 -14.84 -7.94 -11.53
N LEU A 47 -14.04 -7.37 -12.43
CA LEU A 47 -13.89 -7.84 -13.82
C LEU A 47 -13.20 -9.21 -13.91
N MET A 48 -12.55 -9.69 -12.86
CA MET A 48 -11.75 -10.91 -12.90
C MET A 48 -12.56 -12.13 -12.45
N PRO A 49 -12.60 -13.22 -13.22
CA PRO A 49 -13.24 -14.47 -12.80
C PRO A 49 -12.65 -15.01 -11.48
N GLN A 50 -13.49 -15.67 -10.66
CA GLN A 50 -13.10 -16.13 -9.32
C GLN A 50 -11.93 -17.12 -9.30
N HIS A 51 -11.82 -17.98 -10.31
CA HIS A 51 -10.76 -18.99 -10.42
C HIS A 51 -9.39 -18.40 -10.80
N HIS A 52 -9.34 -17.17 -11.31
CA HIS A 52 -8.10 -16.44 -11.58
C HIS A 52 -7.63 -15.61 -10.38
N LYS A 53 -8.43 -15.54 -9.30
CA LYS A 53 -8.08 -14.79 -8.10
C LYS A 53 -7.19 -15.58 -7.18
N ILE A 54 -6.17 -14.90 -6.67
CA ILE A 54 -5.36 -15.43 -5.59
C ILE A 54 -6.13 -15.24 -4.28
N ILE A 55 -6.78 -16.32 -3.83
CA ILE A 55 -7.64 -16.34 -2.65
C ILE A 55 -6.94 -17.09 -1.52
N LYS A 56 -6.91 -16.46 -0.34
CA LYS A 56 -6.52 -17.12 0.91
C LYS A 56 -7.76 -17.31 1.79
N TYR A 57 -7.99 -18.56 2.20
CA TYR A 57 -9.03 -18.88 3.16
C TYR A 57 -8.56 -18.55 4.57
N VAL A 58 -9.16 -17.53 5.18
CA VAL A 58 -8.84 -17.07 6.53
C VAL A 58 -10.00 -17.45 7.46
N GLY A 59 -9.70 -18.15 8.56
CA GLY A 59 -10.71 -18.53 9.56
C GLY A 59 -10.41 -19.84 10.28
N LYS A 60 -11.20 -20.13 11.31
CA LYS A 60 -11.11 -21.40 12.08
C LYS A 60 -11.82 -22.52 11.32
N ARG A 61 -11.45 -23.79 11.58
CA ARG A 61 -12.08 -24.97 10.96
C ARG A 61 -13.60 -24.86 11.09
N GLY A 62 -14.31 -24.80 9.96
CA GLY A 62 -15.77 -24.65 9.88
C GLY A 62 -16.28 -23.30 9.35
N LYS A 63 -15.54 -22.19 9.50
CA LYS A 63 -15.89 -20.88 8.95
C LYS A 63 -14.67 -20.25 8.32
N LYS A 64 -14.39 -20.64 7.07
CA LYS A 64 -13.30 -20.08 6.26
C LYS A 64 -13.89 -19.02 5.34
N GLU A 65 -13.45 -17.78 5.49
CA GLU A 65 -13.78 -16.70 4.55
C GLU A 65 -12.71 -16.62 3.47
N ALA A 66 -13.14 -16.57 2.21
CA ALA A 66 -12.28 -16.34 1.06
C ALA A 66 -11.86 -14.85 1.04
N ARG A 67 -10.58 -14.57 1.32
CA ARG A 67 -10.01 -13.23 1.17
C ARG A 67 -9.05 -13.20 -0.01
N GLU A 68 -9.35 -12.36 -0.99
CA GLU A 68 -8.46 -12.07 -2.10
C GLU A 68 -7.24 -11.28 -1.61
N LEU A 69 -6.04 -11.71 -2.02
CA LEU A 69 -4.78 -11.07 -1.59
C LEU A 69 -4.45 -9.81 -2.41
N LEU A 70 -4.86 -9.77 -3.68
CA LEU A 70 -4.59 -8.67 -4.62
C LEU A 70 -5.80 -7.75 -4.79
N ARG A 71 -6.65 -7.65 -3.76
CA ARG A 71 -7.83 -6.79 -3.82
C ARG A 71 -7.39 -5.33 -3.94
N ARG A 72 -7.91 -4.63 -4.95
CA ARG A 72 -7.77 -3.17 -5.05
C ARG A 72 -8.42 -2.53 -3.81
N PRO A 73 -7.73 -1.64 -3.08
CA PRO A 73 -8.35 -0.97 -1.96
C PRO A 73 -9.54 -0.16 -2.49
N GLU A 74 -10.67 -0.25 -1.80
CA GLU A 74 -11.84 0.59 -2.10
C GLU A 74 -11.42 2.07 -2.05
N SER A 75 -11.94 2.86 -2.99
CA SER A 75 -11.68 4.29 -3.06
C SER A 75 -12.11 4.93 -1.74
N LEU A 76 -11.14 5.48 -1.00
CA LEU A 76 -11.37 6.11 0.30
C LEU A 76 -12.34 7.28 0.13
N THR A 77 -13.54 7.14 0.68
CA THR A 77 -14.53 8.22 0.64
C THR A 77 -14.12 9.35 1.59
N VAL A 78 -14.43 10.60 1.26
CA VAL A 78 -14.09 11.77 2.09
C VAL A 78 -14.55 11.61 3.55
N GLY A 79 -15.74 11.03 3.77
CA GLY A 79 -16.26 10.75 5.11
C GLY A 79 -15.41 9.74 5.90
N GLU A 80 -14.86 8.73 5.23
CA GLU A 80 -13.96 7.75 5.85
C GLU A 80 -12.59 8.35 6.14
N ALA A 81 -12.08 9.18 5.23
CA ALA A 81 -10.85 9.93 5.46
C ALA A 81 -10.96 10.83 6.71
N ARG A 82 -12.09 11.55 6.85
CA ARG A 82 -12.38 12.36 8.04
C ARG A 82 -12.41 11.52 9.32
N LYS A 83 -13.08 10.36 9.31
CA LYS A 83 -13.09 9.43 10.45
C LYS A 83 -11.70 8.92 10.81
N ARG A 84 -10.88 8.58 9.81
CA ARG A 84 -9.48 8.16 10.03
C ARG A 84 -8.64 9.28 10.64
N LEU A 85 -8.83 10.52 10.20
CA LEU A 85 -8.15 11.69 10.78
C LEU A 85 -8.60 11.97 12.21
N GLN A 86 -9.89 11.83 12.51
CA GLN A 86 -10.43 11.99 13.87
C GLN A 86 -9.92 10.91 14.83
N ASN A 87 -9.79 9.67 14.36
CA ASN A 87 -9.28 8.56 15.16
C ASN A 87 -7.75 8.51 15.23
N ARG A 88 -7.04 9.39 14.51
CA ARG A 88 -5.58 9.43 14.52
C ARG A 88 -5.10 9.99 15.85
N ARG A 89 -4.16 9.30 16.50
CA ARG A 89 -3.52 9.79 17.72
C ARG A 89 -2.67 11.03 17.42
N ASN A 90 -2.67 11.98 18.34
CA ASN A 90 -1.79 13.15 18.27
C ASN A 90 -0.35 12.70 18.60
N HIS A 91 0.50 12.58 17.59
CA HIS A 91 1.91 12.23 17.76
C HIS A 91 2.80 13.44 18.07
N THR A 92 2.22 14.60 18.37
CA THR A 92 2.95 15.86 18.60
C THR A 92 3.93 15.71 19.76
N GLU A 93 3.48 15.23 20.91
CA GLU A 93 4.36 15.04 22.08
C GLU A 93 5.44 13.98 21.84
N GLU A 94 5.09 12.85 21.21
CA GLU A 94 6.05 11.80 20.86
C GLU A 94 7.13 12.34 19.92
N ASN A 95 6.74 13.16 18.94
CA ASN A 95 7.68 13.77 17.99
C ASN A 95 8.57 14.80 18.69
N VAL A 96 8.02 15.61 19.60
CA VAL A 96 8.81 16.56 20.40
C VAL A 96 9.82 15.81 21.26
N ARG A 97 9.42 14.72 21.93
CA ARG A 97 10.33 13.88 22.72
C ARG A 97 11.45 13.30 21.86
N LYS A 98 11.14 12.78 20.67
CA LYS A 98 12.14 12.27 19.72
C LYS A 98 13.09 13.35 19.25
N LEU A 99 12.59 14.53 18.91
CA LEU A 99 13.42 15.66 18.49
C LEU A 99 14.35 16.14 19.60
N LEU A 100 13.85 16.23 20.84
CA LEU A 100 14.66 16.55 22.00
C LEU A 100 15.77 15.52 22.20
N LEU A 101 15.44 14.22 22.15
CA LEU A 101 16.43 13.14 22.23
C LEU A 101 17.50 13.26 21.14
N LEU A 102 17.09 13.58 19.90
CA LEU A 102 17.99 13.78 18.78
C LEU A 102 18.84 15.05 18.92
N SER A 103 18.33 16.10 19.55
CA SER A 103 19.07 17.35 19.78
C SER A 103 20.20 17.19 20.79
N SER A 104 20.01 16.31 21.79
CA SER A 104 21.04 15.97 22.78
C SER A 104 21.99 14.87 22.32
N ALA A 105 21.64 14.14 21.25
CA ALA A 105 22.45 13.03 20.78
C ALA A 105 23.68 13.56 20.03
N GLU A 106 24.86 13.34 20.58
CA GLU A 106 26.10 13.56 19.85
C GLU A 106 26.18 12.58 18.69
N ILE A 107 26.12 13.10 17.46
CA ILE A 107 26.33 12.30 16.27
C ILE A 107 27.83 11.98 16.22
N GLY A 108 28.19 10.71 16.39
CA GLY A 108 29.58 10.27 16.29
C GLY A 108 30.24 10.74 14.99
N GLN A 109 31.54 11.07 15.05
CA GLN A 109 32.27 11.71 13.95
C GLN A 109 32.16 10.96 12.61
N GLU A 110 32.13 9.62 12.64
CA GLU A 110 31.94 8.81 11.43
C GLU A 110 30.56 8.98 10.80
N ALA A 111 29.52 9.07 11.63
CA ALA A 111 28.15 9.25 11.19
C ALA A 111 27.91 10.67 10.67
N SER A 112 28.50 11.68 11.31
CA SER A 112 28.42 13.07 10.85
C SER A 112 29.14 13.25 9.51
N ALA A 113 30.32 12.64 9.33
CA ALA A 113 31.03 12.64 8.05
C ALA A 113 30.21 11.99 6.93
N LYS A 114 29.53 10.87 7.19
CA LYS A 114 28.63 10.22 6.22
C LYS A 114 27.42 11.10 5.88
N MET A 115 26.84 11.76 6.88
CA MET A 115 25.74 12.72 6.68
C MET A 115 26.15 13.89 5.77
N ILE A 116 27.33 14.48 6.03
CA ILE A 116 27.84 15.59 5.22
C ILE A 116 28.09 15.15 3.78
N LYS A 117 28.76 14.01 3.58
CA LYS A 117 28.99 13.45 2.23
C LYS A 117 27.67 13.17 1.50
N ARG A 118 26.67 12.64 2.20
CA ARG A 118 25.32 12.42 1.65
C ARG A 118 24.63 13.73 1.28
N ALA A 119 24.73 14.76 2.12
CA ALA A 119 24.12 16.07 1.83
C ALA A 119 24.73 16.71 0.57
N GLN A 120 26.05 16.56 0.38
CA GLN A 120 26.74 17.04 -0.82
C GLN A 120 26.38 16.23 -2.08
N THR A 121 26.26 14.92 -1.97
CA THR A 121 26.04 14.02 -3.13
C THR A 121 24.57 13.75 -3.44
N GLY A 122 23.65 14.05 -2.52
CA GLY A 122 22.22 13.77 -2.64
C GLY A 122 21.85 12.28 -2.60
N ARG A 123 22.81 11.37 -2.39
CA ARG A 123 22.61 9.91 -2.40
C ARG A 123 23.19 9.25 -1.16
N TYR A 124 22.63 8.11 -0.77
CA TYR A 124 23.16 7.34 0.35
C TYR A 124 24.53 6.78 -0.03
N VAL A 125 25.54 7.08 0.77
CA VAL A 125 26.89 6.54 0.59
C VAL A 125 26.90 5.11 1.13
N VAL A 126 26.53 4.15 0.29
CA VAL A 126 26.89 2.74 0.53
C VAL A 126 28.41 2.68 0.40
N LYS A 127 29.11 2.04 1.34
CA LYS A 127 30.53 1.77 1.18
C LYS A 127 30.69 1.00 -0.13
N ALA A 128 31.38 1.61 -1.11
CA ALA A 128 31.64 0.98 -2.39
C ALA A 128 32.30 -0.41 -2.19
N ASP A 129 33.08 -0.55 -1.11
CA ASP A 129 33.77 -1.77 -0.72
C ASP A 129 32.80 -2.94 -0.46
N GLU A 130 31.69 -2.74 0.24
CA GLU A 130 30.72 -3.83 0.52
C GLU A 130 30.00 -4.30 -0.75
N PHE A 131 29.80 -3.40 -1.73
CA PHE A 131 29.17 -3.73 -3.00
C PHE A 131 30.16 -4.36 -3.99
N LEU A 132 31.43 -3.92 -3.95
CA LEU A 132 32.51 -4.48 -4.76
C LEU A 132 32.98 -5.84 -4.22
N GLU A 133 33.05 -6.04 -2.91
CA GLU A 133 33.35 -7.35 -2.30
C GLU A 133 32.30 -8.41 -2.66
N LYS A 134 31.02 -8.02 -2.71
CA LYS A 134 29.94 -8.93 -3.16
C LYS A 134 30.01 -9.24 -4.66
N LYS A 135 30.58 -8.35 -5.48
CA LYS A 135 30.77 -8.56 -6.92
C LYS A 135 32.07 -9.29 -7.28
N LYS A 136 33.10 -9.23 -6.43
CA LYS A 136 34.39 -9.92 -6.62
C LYS A 136 34.36 -11.41 -6.28
N LYS A 137 33.26 -11.90 -5.70
CA LYS A 137 32.98 -13.34 -5.69
C LYS A 137 32.55 -13.72 -7.09
N GLU A 138 33.52 -14.06 -7.93
CA GLU A 138 33.25 -14.80 -9.16
C GLU A 138 32.38 -16.00 -8.79
N PRO A 139 31.31 -16.32 -9.56
CA PRO A 139 30.56 -17.53 -9.30
C PRO A 139 31.53 -18.69 -9.46
N ALA A 140 31.83 -19.40 -8.38
CA ALA A 140 32.55 -20.66 -8.48
C ALA A 140 31.83 -21.51 -9.51
N SER A 141 32.55 -21.97 -10.55
CA SER A 141 31.99 -22.88 -11.55
C SER A 141 31.34 -24.03 -10.80
N ALA A 142 30.06 -24.29 -11.12
CA ALA A 142 29.31 -25.37 -10.48
C ALA A 142 29.83 -26.76 -10.90
N PHE A 143 30.67 -26.83 -11.93
CA PHE A 143 31.30 -28.05 -12.44
C PHE A 143 32.78 -28.05 -12.11
N THR A 144 33.22 -29.17 -11.56
CA THR A 144 34.62 -29.53 -11.31
C THR A 144 35.16 -30.36 -12.47
N GLU A 145 36.48 -30.45 -12.61
CA GLU A 145 37.12 -31.26 -13.68
C GLU A 145 36.71 -32.74 -13.59
N GLU A 146 36.50 -33.26 -12.37
CA GLU A 146 36.01 -34.63 -12.14
C GLU A 146 34.58 -34.86 -12.67
N ASP A 147 33.73 -33.82 -12.71
CA ASP A 147 32.38 -33.92 -13.27
C ASP A 147 32.44 -34.14 -14.79
N PHE A 148 33.39 -33.50 -15.49
CA PHE A 148 33.57 -33.68 -16.93
C PHE A 148 34.05 -35.08 -17.29
N ASP A 149 34.92 -35.68 -16.47
CA ASP A 149 35.38 -37.06 -16.66
C ASP A 149 34.24 -38.07 -16.45
N ASN A 150 33.35 -37.81 -15.49
CA ASN A 150 32.18 -38.67 -15.27
C ASN A 150 31.17 -38.54 -16.43
N PHE A 151 30.92 -37.33 -16.94
CA PHE A 151 30.08 -37.15 -18.13
C PHE A 151 30.63 -37.85 -19.37
N ALA A 152 31.96 -37.84 -19.56
CA ALA A 152 32.59 -38.53 -20.68
C ALA A 152 32.36 -40.05 -20.61
N LYS A 153 32.50 -40.65 -19.42
CA LYS A 153 32.25 -42.09 -19.21
C LYS A 153 30.79 -42.46 -19.42
N GLU A 154 29.85 -41.65 -18.91
CA GLU A 154 28.41 -41.90 -19.12
C GLU A 154 28.03 -41.83 -20.62
N LEU A 155 28.67 -40.94 -21.39
CA LEU A 155 28.47 -40.87 -22.85
C LEU A 155 29.02 -42.09 -23.59
N GLU A 156 30.11 -42.68 -23.11
CA GLU A 156 30.68 -43.92 -23.67
C GLU A 156 29.84 -45.15 -23.31
N GLU A 157 29.22 -45.19 -22.12
CA GLU A 157 28.32 -46.29 -21.71
C GLU A 157 26.95 -46.26 -22.42
N LEU A 158 26.56 -45.12 -22.97
CA LEU A 158 25.30 -44.93 -23.71
C LEU A 158 25.44 -45.15 -25.24
N CYS A 159 26.65 -45.32 -25.76
CA CYS A 159 26.93 -45.70 -27.15
C CYS A 159 27.11 -47.21 -27.32
#